data_AF-A0A965UAW2-F1
#
_entry.id   AF-A0A965UAW2-F1
#
_cell.length_a   1.000
_cell.length_b   1.000
_cell.length_c   1.000
_cell.angle_alpha   90.00
_cell.angle_beta   90.00
_cell.angle_gamma   90.00
#
_symmetry.space_group_name_H-M   'P 1'
#
loop_
_entity.id
_entity.type
_entity.pdbx_description
1 polymer ?
#
loop_
_entity_poly.entity_id
_entity_poly.type
_entity_poly.pdbx_seq_one_letter_code
_entity_poly.pdbx_strand_id
1 'polypeptide(L)'
;MNKAFHLTWILAASIAALTIVAYVVFYFTGFSFMPEYFYITPVFFLMLTLVLAFYVKKHLKKEKELSVGGILGIRVLLLAPVVIVLVINMLIDKEHILPLTVAYILYDLVFSVFETKILLALNNNKK
;
A
#
# COMPACT_ATOMS: atom_id res chain seq x y z
N MET A 1 -4.20 -12.75 -18.36
CA MET A 1 -4.23 -11.48 -17.59
C MET A 1 -2.82 -10.92 -17.52
N ASN A 2 -2.60 -9.61 -17.74
CA ASN A 2 -1.25 -9.01 -17.70
C ASN A 2 -0.61 -9.21 -16.31
N LYS A 3 0.67 -9.58 -16.24
CA LYS A 3 1.40 -9.86 -15.00
C LYS A 3 1.34 -8.70 -14.00
N ALA A 4 1.49 -7.45 -14.47
CA ALA A 4 1.41 -6.26 -13.62
C ALA A 4 0.01 -6.08 -13.02
N PHE A 5 -1.03 -6.35 -13.81
CA PHE A 5 -2.42 -6.26 -13.35
C PHE A 5 -2.77 -7.38 -12.36
N HIS A 6 -2.27 -8.60 -12.59
CA HIS A 6 -2.43 -9.71 -11.65
C HIS A 6 -1.78 -9.43 -10.30
N LEU A 7 -0.55 -8.89 -10.30
CA LEU A 7 0.15 -8.48 -9.08
C LEU A 7 -0.61 -7.38 -8.31
N THR A 8 -1.34 -6.50 -9.02
CA THR A 8 -2.18 -5.47 -8.39
C THR A 8 -3.34 -6.09 -7.62
N TRP A 9 -3.98 -7.14 -8.17
CA TRP A 9 -5.01 -7.90 -7.45
C TRP A 9 -4.46 -8.63 -6.23
N ILE A 10 -3.28 -9.24 -6.35
CA ILE A 10 -2.63 -9.92 -5.22
C ILE A 10 -2.27 -8.91 -4.12
N LEU A 11 -1.84 -7.70 -4.48
CA LEU A 11 -1.61 -6.62 -3.52
C LEU A 11 -2.91 -6.28 -2.76
N ALA A 12 -4.01 -6.02 -3.45
CA ALA A 12 -5.29 -5.73 -2.80
C ALA A 12 -5.74 -6.86 -1.85
N ALA A 13 -5.59 -8.12 -2.28
CA ALA A 13 -5.89 -9.29 -1.44
C ALA A 13 -4.95 -9.39 -0.23
N SER A 14 -3.67 -9.04 -0.39
CA SER A 14 -2.68 -9.04 0.70
C SER A 14 -2.98 -7.97 1.74
N ILE A 15 -3.43 -6.79 1.32
CA ILE A 15 -3.88 -5.72 2.24
C ILE A 15 -5.11 -6.19 3.03
N ALA A 16 -6.09 -6.79 2.37
CA ALA A 16 -7.26 -7.35 3.04
C ALA A 16 -6.88 -8.46 4.04
N ALA A 17 -6.00 -9.39 3.66
CA ALA A 17 -5.51 -10.44 4.53
C ALA A 17 -4.76 -9.88 5.75
N LEU A 18 -3.88 -8.89 5.54
CA LEU A 18 -3.16 -8.20 6.60
C LEU A 18 -4.11 -7.50 7.58
N THR A 19 -5.21 -6.94 7.05
CA THR A 19 -6.27 -6.34 7.85
C THR A 19 -6.91 -7.35 8.78
N ILE A 20 -7.32 -8.51 8.25
CA ILE A 20 -7.93 -9.59 9.03
C ILE A 20 -6.96 -10.05 10.13
N VAL A 21 -5.69 -10.27 9.79
CA VAL A 21 -4.66 -10.67 10.76
C VAL A 21 -4.50 -9.62 11.86
N ALA A 22 -4.43 -8.33 11.51
CA ALA A 22 -4.31 -7.26 12.50
C ALA A 22 -5.51 -7.20 13.45
N TYR A 23 -6.74 -7.34 12.94
CA TYR A 23 -7.94 -7.42 13.78
C TYR A 23 -7.92 -8.61 14.74
N VAL A 24 -7.48 -9.78 14.27
CA VAL A 24 -7.33 -10.97 15.12
C VAL A 24 -6.28 -10.73 16.21
N VAL A 25 -5.14 -10.12 15.87
CA VAL A 25 -4.10 -9.78 16.85
C VAL A 25 -4.64 -8.81 17.90
N PHE A 26 -5.29 -7.72 17.50
CA PHE A 26 -5.87 -6.75 18.44
C PHE A 26 -6.94 -7.38 19.33
N TYR A 27 -7.75 -8.29 18.78
CA TYR A 27 -8.73 -9.03 19.56
C TYR A 27 -8.07 -9.85 20.69
N PHE A 28 -6.95 -10.52 20.42
CA PHE A 28 -6.23 -11.33 21.42
C PHE A 28 -5.38 -10.51 22.39
N THR A 29 -4.83 -9.37 21.99
CA THR A 29 -4.06 -8.48 22.88
C THR A 29 -4.93 -7.57 23.73
N GLY A 30 -6.22 -7.48 23.43
CA GLY A 30 -7.19 -6.59 24.06
C GLY A 30 -7.43 -5.33 23.23
N PHE A 31 -8.71 -4.95 23.12
CA PHE A 31 -9.16 -3.78 22.33
C PHE A 31 -8.56 -2.45 22.80
N SER A 32 -8.04 -2.37 24.02
CA SER A 32 -7.33 -1.19 24.54
C SER A 32 -6.02 -0.85 23.80
N PHE A 33 -5.54 -1.73 22.91
CA PHE A 33 -4.39 -1.46 22.05
C PHE A 33 -4.77 -1.15 20.60
N MET A 34 -6.06 -1.24 20.26
CA MET A 34 -6.53 -1.00 18.90
C MET A 34 -6.71 0.51 18.68
N PRO A 35 -6.02 1.10 17.68
CA PRO A 35 -6.26 2.49 17.33
C PRO A 35 -7.72 2.74 16.97
N GLU A 36 -8.29 3.85 17.44
CA GLU A 36 -9.71 4.18 17.26
C GLU A 36 -10.09 4.22 15.77
N TYR A 37 -9.18 4.75 14.96
CA TYR A 37 -9.34 4.92 13.52
C TYR A 37 -8.53 3.91 12.70
N PHE A 38 -8.26 2.71 13.25
CA PHE A 38 -7.43 1.70 12.58
C PHE A 38 -7.90 1.39 11.15
N TYR A 39 -9.22 1.37 10.92
CA TYR A 39 -9.84 1.10 9.61
C TYR A 39 -9.42 2.07 8.50
N ILE A 40 -8.92 3.27 8.84
CA ILE A 40 -8.40 4.24 7.87
C ILE A 40 -7.16 3.68 7.17
N THR A 41 -6.32 2.94 7.89
CA THR A 41 -5.07 2.36 7.37
C THR A 41 -5.32 1.44 6.16
N PRO A 42 -6.11 0.34 6.26
CA PRO A 42 -6.35 -0.53 5.13
C PRO A 42 -7.08 0.17 3.98
N VAL A 43 -8.04 1.05 4.30
CA VAL A 43 -8.77 1.82 3.28
C VAL A 43 -7.81 2.70 2.48
N PHE A 44 -6.90 3.39 3.15
CA PHE A 44 -5.89 4.24 2.51
C PHE A 44 -4.95 3.43 1.59
N PHE A 45 -4.43 2.29 2.04
CA PHE A 45 -3.57 1.44 1.19
C PHE A 45 -4.32 0.81 0.02
N LEU A 46 -5.62 0.51 0.17
CA LEU A 46 -6.46 0.09 -0.95
C LEU A 46 -6.67 1.23 -1.96
N MET A 47 -6.84 2.48 -1.50
CA MET A 47 -6.89 3.63 -2.40
C MET A 47 -5.57 3.82 -3.16
N LEU A 48 -4.41 3.70 -2.49
CA LEU A 48 -3.10 3.73 -3.17
C LEU A 48 -2.97 2.60 -4.20
N THR A 49 -3.49 1.41 -3.87
CA THR A 49 -3.51 0.27 -4.80
C THR A 49 -4.37 0.56 -6.03
N LEU A 50 -5.51 1.22 -5.87
CA LEU A 50 -6.34 1.68 -6.98
C LEU A 50 -5.60 2.70 -7.85
N VAL A 51 -4.95 3.70 -7.23
CA VAL A 51 -4.14 4.69 -7.96
C VAL A 51 -3.05 3.99 -8.78
N LEU A 52 -2.32 3.04 -8.19
CA LEU A 52 -1.34 2.22 -8.90
C LEU A 52 -1.97 1.43 -10.05
N ALA A 53 -3.14 0.83 -9.84
CA ALA A 53 -3.88 0.11 -10.88
C ALA A 53 -4.24 1.02 -12.07
N PHE A 54 -4.65 2.26 -11.82
CA PHE A 54 -4.92 3.26 -12.85
C PHE A 54 -3.65 3.60 -13.64
N TYR A 55 -2.52 3.79 -12.97
CA TYR A 55 -1.23 4.00 -13.63
C TYR A 55 -0.83 2.81 -14.51
N VAL A 56 -0.91 1.59 -13.98
CA VAL A 56 -0.64 0.33 -14.70
C VAL A 56 -1.50 0.25 -15.96
N LYS A 57 -2.82 0.43 -15.83
CA LYS A 57 -3.77 0.37 -16.96
C LYS A 57 -3.45 1.42 -18.03
N LYS A 58 -3.10 2.64 -17.63
CA LYS A 58 -2.75 3.74 -18.54
C LYS A 58 -1.44 3.46 -19.28
N HIS A 59 -0.44 2.89 -18.61
CA HIS A 59 0.83 2.53 -19.24
C HIS A 59 0.69 1.37 -20.22
N LEU A 60 -0.03 0.32 -19.84
CA LEU A 60 -0.28 -0.84 -20.71
C LEU A 60 -0.99 -0.45 -22.01
N LYS A 61 -1.95 0.48 -21.96
CA LYS A 61 -2.62 1.01 -23.17
C LYS A 61 -1.71 1.80 -24.10
N LYS A 62 -0.63 2.38 -23.59
CA LYS A 62 0.28 3.24 -24.37
C LYS A 62 1.50 2.49 -24.91
N GLU A 63 1.67 1.22 -24.55
CA GLU A 63 2.84 0.39 -24.91
C GLU A 63 4.20 1.04 -24.64
N LYS A 64 4.24 1.96 -23.65
CA LYS A 64 5.45 2.67 -23.25
C LYS A 64 6.11 1.93 -22.10
N GLU A 65 7.39 1.63 -22.27
CA GLU A 65 8.26 1.16 -21.19
C GLU A 65 8.41 2.25 -20.12
N LEU A 66 8.61 1.79 -18.90
CA LEU A 66 8.72 2.64 -17.71
C LEU A 66 10.20 2.77 -17.37
N SER A 67 10.80 3.94 -17.62
CA SER A 67 12.20 4.18 -17.29
C SER A 67 12.43 4.09 -15.77
N VAL A 68 13.68 3.81 -15.37
CA VAL A 68 14.06 3.78 -13.94
C VAL A 68 13.69 5.08 -13.23
N GLY A 69 13.89 6.23 -13.88
CA GLY A 69 13.47 7.53 -13.35
C GLY A 69 11.95 7.65 -13.17
N GLY A 70 11.16 7.08 -14.08
CA GLY A 70 9.71 7.00 -13.95
C GLY A 70 9.27 6.11 -12.78
N ILE A 71 9.95 4.98 -12.57
CA ILE A 71 9.70 4.10 -11.42
C ILE A 71 9.97 4.86 -10.12
N LEU A 72 11.14 5.47 -9.97
CA LEU A 72 11.50 6.23 -8.77
C LEU A 72 10.54 7.40 -8.52
N GLY A 73 10.12 8.11 -9.58
CA GLY A 73 9.15 9.19 -9.48
C GLY A 73 7.79 8.72 -8.96
N ILE A 74 7.27 7.60 -9.46
CA ILE A 74 6.00 7.01 -8.97
C ILE A 74 6.13 6.59 -7.51
N ARG A 75 7.25 5.96 -7.12
CA ARG A 75 7.48 5.52 -5.73
C ARG A 75 7.46 6.67 -4.75
N VAL A 76 8.18 7.76 -5.06
CA VAL A 76 8.19 8.95 -4.21
C VAL A 76 6.80 9.56 -4.10
N LEU A 77 6.06 9.62 -5.21
CA LEU A 77 4.70 10.17 -5.25
C LEU A 77 3.70 9.34 -4.42
N LEU A 78 3.86 8.01 -4.38
CA LEU A 78 3.00 7.13 -3.59
C LEU A 78 3.41 7.06 -2.12
N LEU A 79 4.71 7.23 -1.79
CA LEU A 79 5.22 7.16 -0.42
C LEU A 79 4.99 8.46 0.37
N ALA A 80 5.04 9.62 -0.28
CA ALA A 80 4.79 10.91 0.37
C ALA A 80 3.43 10.97 1.14
N PRO A 81 2.28 10.60 0.55
CA PRO A 81 1.02 10.60 1.28
C PRO A 81 0.99 9.57 2.42
N VAL A 82 1.72 8.46 2.35
CA VAL A 82 1.80 7.48 3.45
C VAL A 82 2.35 8.14 4.71
N VAL A 83 3.46 8.88 4.57
CA VAL A 83 4.10 9.58 5.69
C VAL A 83 3.17 10.65 6.26
N ILE A 84 2.52 11.44 5.40
CA ILE A 84 1.59 12.49 5.84
C ILE A 84 0.41 11.90 6.61
N VAL A 85 -0.22 10.86 6.08
CA VAL A 85 -1.38 10.23 6.71
C VAL A 85 -0.99 9.57 8.04
N LEU A 86 0.19 8.93 8.12
CA LEU A 86 0.72 8.41 9.38
C LEU A 86 0.85 9.51 10.45
N VAL A 87 1.51 10.62 10.11
CA VAL A 87 1.70 11.75 11.04
C VAL A 87 0.35 12.32 11.49
N ILE A 88 -0.61 12.48 10.58
CA ILE A 88 -1.96 12.95 10.93
C ILE A 88 -2.63 11.99 11.91
N ASN A 89 -2.59 10.67 11.65
CA ASN A 89 -3.22 9.70 12.54
C ASN A 89 -2.54 9.64 13.93
N MET A 90 -1.22 9.82 14.01
CA MET A 90 -0.51 9.94 15.30
C MET A 90 -0.93 11.17 16.10
N LEU A 91 -1.27 12.27 15.42
CA LEU A 91 -1.71 13.51 16.07
C LEU A 91 -3.16 13.39 16.58
N ILE A 92 -4.00 12.61 15.89
CA ILE A 92 -5.40 12.34 16.26
C ILE A 92 -5.44 11.34 17.43
N ASP A 93 -4.74 10.22 17.30
CA ASP A 93 -4.77 9.10 18.25
C ASP A 93 -3.42 8.94 18.96
N LYS A 94 -3.19 9.82 19.94
CA LYS A 94 -1.92 9.89 20.69
C LYS A 94 -1.70 8.70 21.61
N GLU A 95 -2.77 8.04 22.05
CA GLU A 95 -2.70 6.93 23.00
C GLU A 95 -2.21 5.65 22.30
N HIS A 96 -2.47 5.51 20.99
CA HIS A 96 -2.16 4.32 20.21
C HIS A 96 -1.04 4.56 19.17
N ILE A 97 -0.16 5.55 19.39
CA ILE A 97 0.94 5.87 18.45
C ILE A 97 1.76 4.63 18.11
N LEU A 98 2.15 3.84 19.11
CA LEU A 98 2.99 2.65 18.90
C LEU A 98 2.29 1.60 18.00
N PRO A 99 1.11 1.05 18.36
CA PRO A 99 0.44 0.06 17.52
C PRO A 99 0.04 0.63 16.14
N LEU A 100 -0.34 1.91 16.05
CA LEU A 100 -0.61 2.58 14.79
C LEU A 100 0.64 2.62 13.89
N THR A 101 1.79 3.00 14.44
CA THR A 101 3.07 3.06 13.70
C THR A 101 3.47 1.70 13.18
N VAL A 102 3.41 0.68 14.04
CA VAL A 102 3.73 -0.70 13.66
C VAL A 102 2.82 -1.19 12.54
N ALA A 103 1.51 -0.95 12.66
CA ALA A 103 0.58 -1.27 11.59
C ALA A 103 0.94 -0.55 10.28
N TYR A 104 1.15 0.75 10.29
CA TYR A 104 1.50 1.51 9.09
C TYR A 104 2.75 0.98 8.41
N ILE A 105 3.80 0.66 9.18
CA ILE A 105 5.05 0.10 8.64
C ILE A 105 4.78 -1.25 7.97
N LEU A 106 3.98 -2.12 8.58
CA LEU A 106 3.65 -3.42 7.99
C LEU A 106 2.88 -3.28 6.66
N TYR A 107 1.89 -2.38 6.62
CA TYR A 107 1.15 -2.13 5.39
C TYR A 107 2.05 -1.49 4.31
N ASP A 108 2.90 -0.53 4.69
CA ASP A 108 3.83 0.13 3.78
C ASP A 108 4.86 -0.84 3.20
N LEU A 109 5.39 -1.75 4.02
CA LEU A 109 6.30 -2.79 3.56
C LEU A 109 5.63 -3.70 2.52
N VAL A 110 4.43 -4.20 2.80
CA VAL A 110 3.68 -5.04 1.87
C VAL A 110 3.40 -4.27 0.59
N PHE A 111 2.88 -3.04 0.69
CA PHE A 111 2.59 -2.19 -0.44
C PHE A 111 3.83 -1.94 -1.29
N SER A 112 4.93 -1.48 -0.69
CA SER A 112 6.19 -1.15 -1.36
C SER A 112 6.81 -2.33 -2.09
N VAL A 113 6.75 -3.55 -1.51
CA VAL A 113 7.26 -4.77 -2.16
C VAL A 113 6.47 -5.08 -3.42
N PHE A 114 5.14 -5.04 -3.35
CA PHE A 114 4.29 -5.32 -4.52
C PHE A 114 4.35 -4.21 -5.55
N GLU A 115 4.30 -2.95 -5.13
CA GLU A 115 4.43 -1.77 -5.97
C GLU A 115 5.70 -1.85 -6.82
N THR A 116 6.84 -2.16 -6.19
CA THR A 116 8.11 -2.36 -6.92
C THR A 116 8.00 -3.47 -7.96
N LYS A 117 7.44 -4.63 -7.59
CA LYS A 117 7.28 -5.77 -8.51
C LYS A 117 6.36 -5.42 -9.68
N ILE A 118 5.30 -4.66 -9.43
CA ILE A 118 4.34 -4.19 -10.45
C ILE A 118 5.04 -3.23 -11.42
N LEU A 119 5.76 -2.23 -10.91
CA LEU A 119 6.46 -1.24 -11.72
C LEU A 119 7.60 -1.89 -12.54
N LEU A 120 8.35 -2.82 -11.96
CA LEU A 120 9.37 -3.60 -12.69
C LEU A 120 8.75 -4.50 -13.77
N ALA A 121 7.58 -5.08 -13.52
CA ALA A 121 6.87 -5.86 -14.54
C ALA A 121 6.42 -4.99 -15.72
N LEU A 122 6.12 -3.70 -15.49
CA LEU A 122 5.84 -2.74 -16.56
C LEU A 122 7.10 -2.36 -17.35
N ASN A 123 8.25 -2.25 -16.68
CA ASN A 123 9.53 -1.99 -17.34
C ASN A 123 9.95 -3.15 -18.26
N ASN A 124 9.73 -4.40 -17.84
CA ASN A 124 10.21 -5.58 -18.56
C ASN A 124 9.21 -6.13 -19.60
N ASN A 125 8.06 -5.48 -19.84
CA ASN A 125 6.94 -6.04 -20.63
C ASN A 125 7.17 -6.06 -22.17
N LYS A 126 8.41 -5.91 -22.65
CA LYS A 126 8.77 -5.91 -24.08
C LYS A 126 10.00 -6.77 -24.44
N LYS A 127 10.49 -7.61 -23.53
CA LYS A 127 11.44 -8.68 -23.89
C LYS A 127 10.72 -9.98 -24.17
#